data_AF-A0A3C1J9N5-F1
#
_entry.id   AF-A0A3C1J9N5-F1
#
_cell.length_a   1.000
_cell.length_b   1.000
_cell.length_c   1.000
_cell.angle_alpha   90.00
_cell.angle_beta   90.00
_cell.angle_gamma   90.00
#
_symmetry.space_group_name_H-M   'P 1'
#
loop_
_entity.id
_entity.type
_entity.pdbx_description
1 polymer ?
#
loop_
_entity_poly.entity_id
_entity_poly.type
_entity_poly.pdbx_seq_one_letter_code
_entity_poly.pdbx_strand_id
1 'polypeptide(L)'
;MTKELFLLLVLCVLPGPARADMLHILDSGTVKFRSSTSTFADTSRHVTASRSALPGSGWDFKFGFVPSSGVYTWTADVTVEIDAVKTGHRHNDPPPALFYYPAWPDTKTVARFDGATVRSPRLTQDQSFRVHMAPVNYAVRLKVLGAFTVSVHGATRKPTLTYFLDVGTPGIGPMPANDRLYKLTGATAAHPENHYASTAAIAGLTDLAAAWKSGHPSSPLLEIGNISLPWGGAFDAKGDWQPDNMHHAYGISADIGGGFTSEERAALVRLMCRSGFYVYDRTESGVRQYHAVHREEFRTLKQLNWPVRLPTKAEGAVNCCAAKPGTASWRKCVDLP
;
A
#
# COMPACT_ATOMS: atom_id res chain seq x y z
N MET A 1 -6.54 13.15 -25.94
CA MET A 1 -5.74 12.60 -24.81
C MET A 1 -6.62 12.63 -23.57
N THR A 2 -6.85 11.49 -22.89
CA THR A 2 -7.70 11.43 -21.69
C THR A 2 -6.96 12.02 -20.48
N LYS A 3 -7.72 12.47 -19.47
CA LYS A 3 -7.12 12.98 -18.22
C LYS A 3 -6.23 11.92 -17.55
N GLU A 4 -6.59 10.63 -17.61
CA GLU A 4 -5.73 9.55 -17.08
C GLU A 4 -4.43 9.38 -17.88
N LEU A 5 -4.46 9.47 -19.21
CA LEU A 5 -3.26 9.33 -20.05
C LEU A 5 -2.30 10.51 -19.85
N PHE A 6 -2.84 11.72 -19.67
CA PHE A 6 -2.04 12.89 -19.29
C PHE A 6 -1.44 12.75 -17.89
N LEU A 7 -2.20 12.24 -16.91
CA LEU A 7 -1.72 11.98 -15.56
C LEU A 7 -0.56 10.97 -15.57
N LEU A 8 -0.72 9.85 -16.27
CA LEU A 8 0.31 8.80 -16.41
C LEU A 8 1.57 9.34 -17.10
N LEU A 9 1.43 10.12 -18.18
CA LEU A 9 2.57 10.73 -18.86
C LEU A 9 3.30 11.72 -17.97
N VAL A 10 2.57 12.55 -17.22
CA VAL A 10 3.14 13.53 -16.26
C VAL A 10 3.82 12.80 -15.09
N LEU A 11 3.23 11.73 -14.56
CA LEU A 11 3.83 10.90 -13.51
C LEU A 11 5.15 10.24 -13.94
N CYS A 12 5.36 9.98 -15.24
CA CYS A 12 6.60 9.39 -15.76
C CYS A 12 7.75 10.40 -15.91
N VAL A 13 7.49 11.71 -15.95
CA VAL A 13 8.52 12.75 -16.15
C VAL A 13 8.74 13.63 -14.92
N LEU A 14 7.90 13.52 -13.89
CA LEU A 14 8.06 14.31 -12.67
C LEU A 14 9.09 13.69 -11.71
N PRO A 15 10.08 14.47 -11.23
CA PRO A 15 10.96 14.03 -10.15
C PRO A 15 10.16 13.78 -8.86
N GLY A 16 10.67 12.88 -8.02
CA GLY A 16 10.00 12.26 -6.86
C GLY A 16 9.00 13.11 -6.04
N PRO A 17 9.27 14.40 -5.75
CA PRO A 17 8.32 15.24 -5.00
C PRO A 17 7.02 15.56 -5.75
N ALA A 18 7.09 15.86 -7.06
CA ALA A 18 5.93 16.31 -7.83
C ALA A 18 5.01 15.14 -8.25
N ARG A 19 5.54 13.91 -8.28
CA ARG A 19 4.80 12.69 -8.63
C ARG A 19 3.72 12.34 -7.62
N ALA A 20 3.89 12.72 -6.36
CA ALA A 20 3.03 12.25 -5.29
C ALA A 20 2.12 13.32 -4.66
N ASP A 21 2.41 14.61 -4.86
CA ASP A 21 1.39 15.67 -4.65
C ASP A 21 0.17 15.45 -5.58
N MET A 22 0.37 14.88 -6.78
CA MET A 22 -0.74 14.50 -7.67
C MET A 22 -1.53 13.26 -7.21
N LEU A 23 -0.94 12.38 -6.37
CA LEU A 23 -1.61 11.19 -5.82
C LEU A 23 -2.43 11.52 -4.56
N HIS A 24 -1.99 12.50 -3.75
CA HIS A 24 -2.70 12.91 -2.53
C HIS A 24 -3.98 13.73 -2.79
N ILE A 25 -4.11 14.33 -3.99
CA ILE A 25 -5.16 15.31 -4.33
C ILE A 25 -6.40 14.68 -5.03
N LEU A 26 -6.40 13.40 -5.39
CA LEU A 26 -7.43 12.88 -6.33
C LEU A 26 -8.28 11.68 -5.90
N ASP A 27 -8.28 11.25 -4.63
CA ASP A 27 -9.01 10.03 -4.24
C ASP A 27 -10.37 10.25 -3.55
N SER A 28 -11.09 11.31 -3.95
CA SER A 28 -12.54 11.34 -3.77
C SER A 28 -13.19 10.63 -4.96
N GLY A 29 -13.58 9.37 -4.78
CA GLY A 29 -14.43 8.65 -5.73
C GLY A 29 -15.84 9.23 -5.69
N THR A 30 -16.18 10.14 -6.62
CA THR A 30 -17.58 10.54 -6.81
C THR A 30 -18.20 9.68 -7.90
N VAL A 31 -19.07 8.74 -7.50
CA VAL A 31 -19.90 8.04 -8.47
C VAL A 31 -21.16 8.86 -8.70
N LYS A 32 -21.29 9.47 -9.87
CA LYS A 32 -22.47 10.26 -10.25
C LYS A 32 -23.38 9.44 -11.14
N PHE A 33 -24.61 9.22 -10.69
CA PHE A 33 -25.68 8.76 -11.57
C PHE A 33 -26.13 9.94 -12.43
N ARG A 34 -26.00 9.83 -13.74
CA ARG A 34 -26.66 10.73 -14.69
C ARG A 34 -27.70 9.92 -15.47
N SER A 35 -28.98 10.15 -15.21
CA SER A 35 -30.02 9.78 -16.16
C SER A 35 -29.91 10.76 -17.33
N SER A 36 -29.51 10.27 -18.51
CA SER A 36 -29.34 11.10 -19.72
C SER A 36 -30.64 11.37 -20.46
N THR A 37 -31.75 10.77 -20.01
CA THR A 37 -33.08 10.89 -20.61
C THR A 37 -34.15 10.88 -19.50
N SER A 38 -35.28 11.56 -19.73
CA SER A 38 -36.49 11.52 -18.88
C SER A 38 -37.07 10.11 -18.72
N THR A 39 -36.61 9.15 -19.53
CA THR A 39 -36.71 7.72 -19.27
C THR A 39 -35.61 7.30 -18.29
N PHE A 40 -36.02 7.24 -17.02
CA PHE A 40 -35.51 6.49 -15.87
C PHE A 40 -34.27 5.61 -16.08
N ALA A 41 -33.36 5.66 -15.10
CA ALA A 41 -32.17 4.82 -14.98
C ALA A 41 -32.39 3.39 -15.49
N ASP A 42 -31.73 3.08 -16.60
CA ASP A 42 -31.61 1.73 -17.13
C ASP A 42 -31.09 0.79 -16.03
N THR A 43 -31.93 -0.17 -15.62
CA THR A 43 -31.61 -1.16 -14.59
C THR A 43 -30.48 -2.10 -14.98
N SER A 44 -30.04 -2.07 -16.25
CA SER A 44 -28.94 -2.87 -16.78
C SER A 44 -27.62 -2.10 -16.88
N ARG A 45 -27.59 -0.80 -16.52
CA ARG A 45 -26.36 0.00 -16.62
C ARG A 45 -25.42 -0.26 -15.45
N HIS A 46 -24.68 -1.37 -15.55
CA HIS A 46 -23.52 -1.61 -14.71
C HIS A 46 -22.42 -0.59 -15.04
N VAL A 47 -22.18 0.33 -14.12
CA VAL A 47 -21.04 1.25 -14.20
C VAL A 47 -19.88 0.59 -13.45
N THR A 48 -18.96 0.00 -14.21
CA THR A 48 -17.68 -0.46 -13.66
C THR A 48 -16.66 0.66 -13.79
N ALA A 49 -16.07 1.06 -12.68
CA ALA A 49 -14.92 1.94 -12.65
C ALA A 49 -13.86 1.33 -11.73
N SER A 50 -12.59 1.55 -12.07
CA SER A 50 -11.43 1.17 -11.27
C SER A 50 -10.62 2.41 -10.91
N ARG A 51 -10.12 2.48 -9.68
CA ARG A 51 -9.14 3.48 -9.23
C ARG A 51 -8.01 2.79 -8.47
N SER A 52 -6.93 3.52 -8.29
CA SER A 52 -5.81 3.11 -7.44
C SER A 52 -5.73 4.01 -6.22
N ALA A 53 -5.57 3.39 -5.05
CA ALA A 53 -5.52 4.01 -3.74
C ALA A 53 -4.24 3.62 -3.01
N LEU A 54 -3.79 4.44 -2.05
CA LEU A 54 -2.57 4.17 -1.28
C LEU A 54 -2.86 3.43 0.03
N PRO A 55 -2.09 2.39 0.40
CA PRO A 55 -2.16 1.81 1.73
C PRO A 55 -1.91 2.87 2.81
N GLY A 56 -2.74 2.88 3.85
CA GLY A 56 -2.68 3.84 4.95
C GLY A 56 -3.41 5.16 4.68
N SER A 57 -4.08 5.32 3.53
CA SER A 57 -4.95 6.47 3.24
C SER A 57 -6.43 6.17 3.52
N GLY A 58 -7.18 7.15 4.04
CA GLY A 58 -8.64 7.03 4.18
C GLY A 58 -9.34 7.31 2.85
N TRP A 59 -10.48 6.68 2.60
CA TRP A 59 -11.22 6.81 1.33
C TRP A 59 -12.65 7.29 1.54
N ASP A 60 -13.09 8.20 0.68
CA ASP A 60 -14.46 8.69 0.64
C ASP A 60 -15.17 8.21 -0.62
N PHE A 61 -16.24 7.43 -0.45
CA PHE A 61 -17.16 7.07 -1.51
C PHE A 61 -18.41 7.95 -1.43
N LYS A 62 -18.62 8.78 -2.44
CA LYS A 62 -19.83 9.60 -2.54
C LYS A 62 -20.84 8.92 -3.47
N PHE A 63 -21.96 8.51 -2.90
CA PHE A 63 -23.15 8.02 -3.60
C PHE A 63 -24.17 9.15 -3.69
N GLY A 64 -24.78 9.36 -4.85
CA GLY A 64 -25.81 10.39 -4.99
C GLY A 64 -26.69 10.13 -6.18
N PHE A 65 -27.96 10.46 -6.03
CA PHE A 65 -28.95 10.39 -7.10
C PHE A 65 -29.16 11.80 -7.67
N VAL A 66 -29.12 11.93 -9.00
CA VAL A 66 -29.44 13.20 -9.69
C VAL A 66 -30.67 12.93 -10.57
N PRO A 67 -31.88 13.28 -10.11
CA PRO A 67 -33.11 13.20 -10.87
C PRO A 67 -33.15 14.24 -11.99
N SER A 68 -33.93 13.94 -13.02
CA SER A 68 -34.17 14.83 -14.16
C SER A 68 -35.38 15.75 -13.96
N SER A 69 -36.35 15.38 -13.10
CA SER A 69 -37.47 16.24 -12.63
C SER A 69 -38.40 15.46 -11.66
N GLY A 70 -38.72 15.98 -10.46
CA GLY A 70 -39.73 15.40 -9.54
C GLY A 70 -39.25 15.13 -8.11
N VAL A 71 -40.15 14.68 -7.23
CA VAL A 71 -39.84 14.25 -5.84
C VAL A 71 -39.65 12.73 -5.82
N TYR A 72 -38.49 12.28 -5.32
CA TYR A 72 -38.09 10.88 -5.27
C TYR A 72 -37.74 10.51 -3.83
N THR A 73 -38.02 9.28 -3.41
CA THR A 73 -37.44 8.75 -2.16
C THR A 73 -36.48 7.63 -2.51
N TRP A 74 -35.31 7.61 -1.90
CA TRP A 74 -34.36 6.55 -2.11
C TRP A 74 -33.57 6.17 -0.86
N THR A 75 -33.13 4.92 -0.83
CA THR A 75 -32.16 4.36 0.12
C THR A 75 -31.09 3.61 -0.66
N ALA A 76 -29.87 3.54 -0.12
CA ALA A 76 -28.78 2.74 -0.68
C ALA A 76 -28.20 1.84 0.40
N ASP A 77 -28.09 0.55 0.12
CA ASP A 77 -27.34 -0.43 0.87
C ASP A 77 -25.97 -0.56 0.20
N VAL A 78 -24.90 -0.21 0.91
CA VAL A 78 -23.53 -0.25 0.42
C VAL A 78 -22.79 -1.39 1.10
N THR A 79 -22.44 -2.42 0.35
CA THR A 79 -21.60 -3.54 0.80
C THR A 79 -20.19 -3.34 0.25
N VAL A 80 -19.16 -3.62 1.04
CA VAL A 80 -17.77 -3.67 0.57
C VAL A 80 -17.26 -5.08 0.75
N GLU A 81 -16.92 -5.73 -0.35
CA GLU A 81 -16.24 -7.02 -0.36
C GLU A 81 -14.74 -6.78 -0.54
N ILE A 82 -13.93 -7.52 0.21
CA ILE A 82 -12.46 -7.47 0.16
C ILE A 82 -11.96 -8.69 -0.63
N ASP A 83 -11.29 -8.46 -1.75
CA ASP A 83 -10.53 -9.46 -2.52
C ASP A 83 -9.03 -9.30 -2.21
N ALA A 84 -8.55 -10.02 -1.20
CA ALA A 84 -7.14 -10.02 -0.79
C ALA A 84 -6.29 -11.03 -1.58
N VAL A 85 -6.89 -12.06 -2.17
CA VAL A 85 -6.16 -13.17 -2.83
C VAL A 85 -5.27 -12.68 -3.97
N LYS A 86 -5.66 -11.57 -4.61
CA LYS A 86 -4.91 -10.98 -5.73
C LYS A 86 -3.75 -10.06 -5.33
N THR A 87 -3.56 -9.80 -4.03
CA THR A 87 -2.65 -8.74 -3.56
C THR A 87 -1.32 -9.24 -3.03
N GLY A 88 -1.05 -10.55 -3.16
CA GLY A 88 0.22 -11.17 -2.76
C GLY A 88 0.16 -11.96 -1.47
N HIS A 89 -0.92 -11.80 -0.69
CA HIS A 89 -1.13 -12.62 0.48
C HIS A 89 -1.83 -13.95 0.16
N ARG A 90 -1.30 -15.05 0.72
CA ARG A 90 -1.89 -16.41 0.65
C ARG A 90 -2.09 -16.99 2.05
N HIS A 91 -2.84 -16.31 2.91
CA HIS A 91 -3.32 -16.85 4.19
C HIS A 91 -4.73 -17.46 4.04
N ASN A 92 -5.08 -18.41 4.91
CA ASN A 92 -6.41 -19.02 4.95
C ASN A 92 -7.42 -18.18 5.76
N ASP A 93 -6.93 -17.28 6.60
CA ASP A 93 -7.77 -16.42 7.44
C ASP A 93 -8.11 -15.11 6.71
N PRO A 94 -9.34 -14.59 6.83
CA PRO A 94 -9.73 -13.35 6.15
C PRO A 94 -8.96 -12.14 6.72
N PRO A 95 -8.78 -11.06 5.93
CA PRO A 95 -8.19 -9.83 6.43
C PRO A 95 -8.94 -9.30 7.65
N PRO A 96 -8.21 -8.64 8.58
CA PRO A 96 -8.87 -7.99 9.70
C PRO A 96 -9.90 -7.00 9.14
N ALA A 97 -11.07 -7.01 9.76
CA ALA A 97 -12.15 -6.10 9.42
C ALA A 97 -11.63 -4.66 9.42
N LEU A 98 -12.07 -3.87 8.44
CA LEU A 98 -11.67 -2.47 8.27
C LEU A 98 -11.84 -1.70 9.59
N PHE A 99 -10.73 -1.23 10.16
CA PHE A 99 -10.71 -0.68 11.51
C PHE A 99 -11.37 0.69 11.60
N TYR A 100 -12.32 0.79 12.51
CA TYR A 100 -13.01 1.99 12.97
C TYR A 100 -12.09 3.13 13.48
N TYR A 101 -12.40 4.39 13.16
CA TYR A 101 -11.92 5.56 13.91
C TYR A 101 -13.09 6.26 14.64
N PRO A 102 -13.15 6.20 15.98
CA PRO A 102 -14.28 6.72 16.77
C PRO A 102 -14.48 8.24 16.76
N ALA A 103 -13.46 9.01 16.40
CA ALA A 103 -13.36 10.43 16.77
C ALA A 103 -13.11 11.37 15.58
N TRP A 104 -13.60 11.04 14.38
CA TRP A 104 -13.42 11.95 13.24
C TRP A 104 -14.46 13.10 13.28
N PRO A 105 -14.04 14.37 13.12
CA PRO A 105 -14.84 15.54 13.49
C PRO A 105 -15.97 15.94 12.52
N ASP A 106 -16.25 15.18 11.46
CA ASP A 106 -17.29 15.56 10.49
C ASP A 106 -18.66 14.94 10.80
N THR A 107 -19.54 15.75 11.41
CA THR A 107 -20.92 15.42 11.79
C THR A 107 -21.87 15.22 10.59
N LYS A 108 -21.39 15.39 9.35
CA LYS A 108 -22.19 15.23 8.12
C LYS A 108 -22.08 13.84 7.47
N THR A 109 -21.28 12.94 8.04
CA THR A 109 -21.09 11.57 7.53
C THR A 109 -22.14 10.63 8.13
N VAL A 110 -22.99 10.01 7.30
CA VAL A 110 -24.28 9.48 7.79
C VAL A 110 -24.30 7.98 8.11
N ALA A 111 -23.31 7.17 7.72
CA ALA A 111 -23.29 5.77 8.13
C ALA A 111 -21.90 5.10 8.04
N ARG A 112 -21.71 4.08 8.89
CA ARG A 112 -20.43 3.43 9.23
C ARG A 112 -20.38 2.02 8.62
N PHE A 113 -19.24 1.60 8.08
CA PHE A 113 -19.05 0.25 7.56
C PHE A 113 -18.40 -0.64 8.61
N ASP A 114 -19.08 -1.73 8.99
CA ASP A 114 -18.67 -2.71 9.99
C ASP A 114 -18.25 -4.06 9.37
N GLY A 115 -18.07 -4.10 8.06
CA GLY A 115 -17.77 -5.34 7.33
C GLY A 115 -19.00 -6.05 6.75
N ALA A 116 -20.23 -5.60 7.05
CA ALA A 116 -21.44 -6.20 6.48
C ALA A 116 -22.08 -5.31 5.41
N THR A 117 -22.71 -4.21 5.78
CA THR A 117 -23.43 -3.31 4.85
C THR A 117 -23.73 -1.98 5.52
N VAL A 118 -23.42 -0.88 4.85
CA VAL A 118 -23.82 0.48 5.25
C VAL A 118 -25.15 0.84 4.57
N ARG A 119 -26.20 1.02 5.36
CA ARG A 119 -27.46 1.57 4.83
C ARG A 119 -27.46 3.10 4.91
N SER A 120 -27.65 3.77 3.79
CA SER A 120 -27.89 5.21 3.74
C SER A 120 -29.23 5.52 4.43
N PRO A 121 -29.37 6.73 5.01
CA PRO A 121 -30.70 7.22 5.39
C PRO A 121 -31.62 7.26 4.16
N ARG A 122 -32.92 7.31 4.40
CA ARG A 122 -33.90 7.62 3.34
C ARG A 122 -33.75 9.09 2.97
N LEU A 123 -33.48 9.37 1.70
CA LEU A 123 -33.28 10.72 1.16
C LEU A 123 -34.43 11.06 0.21
N THR A 124 -34.91 12.30 0.27
CA THR A 124 -36.13 12.77 -0.44
C THR A 124 -35.84 13.70 -1.64
N GLN A 125 -34.57 14.02 -1.87
CA GLN A 125 -34.11 14.96 -2.91
C GLN A 125 -32.64 14.68 -3.30
N ASP A 126 -32.03 15.57 -4.10
CA ASP A 126 -30.63 15.58 -4.57
C ASP A 126 -29.62 15.70 -3.44
N GLN A 127 -29.57 14.65 -2.63
CA GLN A 127 -28.63 14.52 -1.54
C GLN A 127 -27.60 13.46 -1.92
N SER A 128 -26.44 13.59 -1.28
CA SER A 128 -25.38 12.62 -1.43
C SER A 128 -25.06 12.00 -0.08
N PHE A 129 -24.81 10.71 -0.11
CA PHE A 129 -24.37 9.92 1.01
C PHE A 129 -22.88 9.63 0.85
N ARG A 130 -22.08 9.89 1.88
CA ARG A 130 -20.65 9.55 1.91
C ARG A 130 -20.42 8.34 2.82
N VAL A 131 -19.69 7.36 2.30
CA VAL A 131 -19.09 6.28 3.10
C VAL A 131 -17.61 6.61 3.23
N HIS A 132 -17.16 6.81 4.46
CA HIS A 132 -15.75 6.91 4.77
C HIS A 132 -15.21 5.52 5.14
N MET A 133 -14.10 5.13 4.52
CA MET A 133 -13.37 3.93 4.85
C MET A 133 -12.06 4.33 5.51
N ALA A 134 -11.81 3.74 6.67
CA ALA A 134 -10.58 3.97 7.39
C ALA A 134 -9.37 3.43 6.62
N PRO A 135 -8.19 4.03 6.83
CA PRO A 135 -6.97 3.55 6.22
C PRO A 135 -6.69 2.10 6.61
N VAL A 136 -6.50 1.24 5.61
CA VAL A 136 -5.88 -0.07 5.81
C VAL A 136 -4.42 -0.02 5.43
N ASN A 137 -3.59 -0.65 6.26
CA ASN A 137 -2.17 -0.75 5.96
C ASN A 137 -1.86 -1.84 4.93
N TYR A 138 -2.81 -2.73 4.58
CA TYR A 138 -2.64 -3.78 3.59
C TYR A 138 -3.11 -3.35 2.19
N ALA A 139 -2.51 -3.95 1.17
CA ALA A 139 -2.96 -3.81 -0.21
C ALA A 139 -4.17 -4.72 -0.43
N VAL A 140 -5.16 -4.26 -1.20
CA VAL A 140 -6.43 -4.96 -1.37
C VAL A 140 -7.15 -4.51 -2.62
N ARG A 141 -7.86 -5.41 -3.30
CA ARG A 141 -8.92 -5.02 -4.23
C ARG A 141 -10.25 -4.98 -3.47
N LEU A 142 -10.85 -3.80 -3.38
CA LEU A 142 -12.17 -3.61 -2.79
C LEU A 142 -13.21 -3.65 -3.90
N LYS A 143 -14.27 -4.42 -3.70
CA LYS A 143 -15.49 -4.37 -4.51
C LYS A 143 -16.59 -3.70 -3.70
N VAL A 144 -16.94 -2.49 -4.08
CA VAL A 144 -17.99 -1.68 -3.46
C VAL A 144 -19.28 -1.87 -4.25
N LEU A 145 -20.26 -2.53 -3.65
CA LEU A 145 -21.59 -2.77 -4.18
C LEU A 145 -22.58 -1.78 -3.56
N GLY A 146 -23.16 -0.89 -4.36
CA GLY A 146 -24.30 -0.05 -3.96
C GLY A 146 -25.60 -0.62 -4.50
N ALA A 147 -26.47 -1.15 -3.65
CA ALA A 147 -27.82 -1.58 -3.98
C ALA A 147 -28.82 -0.50 -3.55
N PHE A 148 -29.55 0.08 -4.50
CA PHE A 148 -30.47 1.18 -4.24
C PHE A 148 -31.91 0.66 -4.18
N THR A 149 -32.75 1.32 -3.41
CA THR A 149 -34.22 1.22 -3.52
C THR A 149 -34.75 2.61 -3.79
N VAL A 150 -35.38 2.83 -4.95
CA VAL A 150 -35.88 4.14 -5.39
C VAL A 150 -37.38 4.04 -5.61
N SER A 151 -38.15 4.92 -4.97
CA SER A 151 -39.61 4.99 -5.13
C SER A 151 -40.04 6.31 -5.75
N VAL A 152 -40.83 6.22 -6.83
CA VAL A 152 -41.30 7.36 -7.66
C VAL A 152 -42.75 7.13 -8.03
N HIS A 153 -43.65 8.06 -7.69
CA HIS A 153 -45.09 7.95 -7.99
C HIS A 153 -45.69 6.58 -7.61
N GLY A 154 -45.27 6.00 -6.48
CA GLY A 154 -45.74 4.68 -6.01
C GLY A 154 -45.03 3.47 -6.62
N ALA A 155 -44.25 3.63 -7.69
CA ALA A 155 -43.43 2.56 -8.27
C ALA A 155 -42.07 2.44 -7.56
N THR A 156 -41.62 1.22 -7.26
CA THR A 156 -40.32 0.97 -6.62
C THR A 156 -39.35 0.26 -7.58
N ARG A 157 -38.10 0.70 -7.59
CA ARG A 157 -37.00 0.17 -8.42
C ARG A 157 -35.78 -0.17 -7.56
N LYS A 158 -34.97 -1.12 -8.01
CA LYS A 158 -33.79 -1.60 -7.28
C LYS A 158 -32.50 -1.66 -8.13
N PRO A 159 -31.91 -0.51 -8.52
CA PRO A 159 -30.67 -0.54 -9.29
C PRO A 159 -29.47 -0.96 -8.43
N THR A 160 -28.45 -1.54 -9.05
CA THR A 160 -27.19 -1.91 -8.40
C THR A 160 -25.99 -1.24 -9.10
N LEU A 161 -24.94 -0.97 -8.33
CA LEU A 161 -23.69 -0.38 -8.77
C LEU A 161 -22.54 -1.22 -8.22
N THR A 162 -21.60 -1.62 -9.06
CA THR A 162 -20.39 -2.32 -8.65
C THR A 162 -19.17 -1.51 -9.03
N TYR A 163 -18.39 -1.11 -8.03
CA TYR A 163 -17.17 -0.32 -8.19
C TYR A 163 -15.98 -1.10 -7.64
N PHE A 164 -14.83 -1.06 -8.33
CA PHE A 164 -13.61 -1.68 -7.84
C PHE A 164 -12.59 -0.61 -7.45
N LEU A 165 -11.92 -0.78 -6.31
CA LEU A 165 -10.81 0.05 -5.87
C LEU A 165 -9.60 -0.83 -5.61
N ASP A 166 -8.52 -0.62 -6.35
CA ASP A 166 -7.25 -1.29 -6.16
C ASP A 166 -6.39 -0.48 -5.19
N VAL A 167 -6.27 -0.91 -3.94
CA VAL A 167 -5.40 -0.29 -2.95
C VAL A 167 -4.02 -0.94 -3.03
N GLY A 168 -3.00 -0.16 -3.37
CA GLY A 168 -1.63 -0.64 -3.45
C GLY A 168 -0.61 0.48 -3.63
N THR A 169 0.66 0.17 -3.39
CA THR A 169 1.75 1.14 -3.54
C THR A 169 2.08 1.31 -5.04
N PRO A 170 1.95 2.53 -5.60
CA PRO A 170 2.18 2.76 -7.02
C PRO A 170 3.66 2.67 -7.37
N GLY A 171 3.95 2.19 -8.58
CA GLY A 171 5.31 2.19 -9.13
C GLY A 171 6.25 1.14 -8.53
N ILE A 172 5.72 0.16 -7.79
CA ILE A 172 6.47 -1.04 -7.43
C ILE A 172 6.40 -2.08 -8.56
N GLY A 173 7.46 -2.85 -8.72
CA GLY A 173 7.56 -3.95 -9.67
C GLY A 173 8.46 -5.05 -9.13
N PRO A 174 8.50 -6.22 -9.79
CA PRO A 174 9.32 -7.33 -9.34
C PRO A 174 10.80 -7.01 -9.51
N MET A 175 11.60 -7.27 -8.48
CA MET A 175 13.05 -7.28 -8.58
C MET A 175 13.48 -8.52 -9.39
N PRO A 176 14.22 -8.35 -10.50
CA PRO A 176 14.66 -9.48 -11.32
C PRO A 176 15.65 -10.36 -10.55
N ALA A 177 15.64 -11.66 -10.79
CA ALA A 177 16.70 -12.54 -10.27
C ALA A 177 18.05 -12.23 -10.94
N ASN A 178 19.15 -12.33 -10.19
CA ASN A 178 20.49 -12.12 -10.71
C ASN A 178 21.52 -12.93 -9.92
N ASP A 179 21.62 -14.22 -10.23
CA ASP A 179 22.48 -15.20 -9.54
C ASP A 179 23.99 -14.93 -9.68
N ARG A 180 24.39 -13.85 -10.35
CA ARG A 180 25.78 -13.38 -10.40
C ARG A 180 26.09 -12.31 -9.35
N LEU A 181 25.08 -11.56 -8.90
CA LEU A 181 25.23 -10.43 -7.99
C LEU A 181 24.59 -10.68 -6.62
N TYR A 182 23.41 -11.30 -6.60
CA TYR A 182 22.63 -11.55 -5.39
C TYR A 182 21.76 -12.81 -5.54
N LYS A 183 21.23 -13.28 -4.43
CA LYS A 183 20.20 -14.32 -4.38
C LYS A 183 18.95 -13.71 -3.76
N LEU A 184 17.79 -13.96 -4.36
CA LEU A 184 16.51 -13.60 -3.76
C LEU A 184 16.11 -14.70 -2.76
N THR A 185 15.84 -14.34 -1.51
CA THR A 185 15.52 -15.26 -0.40
C THR A 185 14.27 -14.81 0.36
N GLY A 186 13.84 -15.57 1.37
CA GLY A 186 12.75 -15.18 2.28
C GLY A 186 11.32 -15.47 1.78
N ALA A 187 11.15 -15.95 0.54
CA ALA A 187 9.83 -16.38 0.06
C ALA A 187 9.29 -17.55 0.90
N THR A 188 8.01 -17.50 1.26
CA THR A 188 7.33 -18.51 2.07
C THR A 188 6.06 -19.02 1.38
N ALA A 189 5.39 -20.02 1.94
CA ALA A 189 4.10 -20.48 1.42
C ALA A 189 3.02 -19.38 1.50
N ALA A 190 3.05 -18.54 2.54
CA ALA A 190 2.12 -17.42 2.72
C ALA A 190 2.47 -16.24 1.80
N HIS A 191 3.77 -16.01 1.55
CA HIS A 191 4.30 -14.93 0.72
C HIS A 191 5.29 -15.48 -0.31
N PRO A 192 4.80 -16.15 -1.38
CA PRO A 192 5.68 -16.70 -2.42
C PRO A 192 6.29 -15.61 -3.31
N GLU A 193 5.71 -14.42 -3.27
CA GLU A 193 6.12 -13.24 -4.02
C GLU A 193 6.34 -12.10 -3.04
N ASN A 194 7.59 -11.88 -2.63
CA ASN A 194 7.98 -10.89 -1.62
C ASN A 194 9.12 -9.96 -2.07
N HIS A 195 9.50 -10.00 -3.36
CA HIS A 195 10.60 -9.19 -3.93
C HIS A 195 10.12 -8.04 -4.81
N TYR A 196 9.03 -7.37 -4.45
CA TYR A 196 8.56 -6.19 -5.18
C TYR A 196 9.13 -4.92 -4.56
N ALA A 197 9.65 -4.01 -5.38
CA ALA A 197 10.18 -2.74 -4.93
C ALA A 197 9.88 -1.64 -5.94
N SER A 198 10.01 -0.39 -5.50
CA SER A 198 10.05 0.73 -6.43
C SER A 198 11.24 0.61 -7.39
N THR A 199 11.15 1.27 -8.55
CA THR A 199 12.26 1.30 -9.51
C THR A 199 13.57 1.83 -8.90
N ALA A 200 13.50 2.83 -8.01
CA ALA A 200 14.68 3.40 -7.38
C ALA A 200 15.29 2.45 -6.34
N ALA A 201 14.48 1.77 -5.53
CA ALA A 201 14.97 0.76 -4.61
C ALA A 201 15.59 -0.45 -5.35
N ILE A 202 14.98 -0.93 -6.45
CA ILE A 202 15.56 -2.00 -7.29
C ILE A 202 16.93 -1.59 -7.84
N ALA A 203 17.05 -0.38 -8.37
CA ALA A 203 18.31 0.14 -8.87
C ALA A 203 19.36 0.21 -7.74
N GLY A 204 19.02 0.82 -6.61
CA GLY A 204 19.92 0.95 -5.47
C GLY A 204 20.39 -0.41 -4.90
N LEU A 205 19.50 -1.41 -4.84
CA LEU A 205 19.84 -2.77 -4.41
C LEU A 205 20.74 -3.49 -5.41
N THR A 206 20.49 -3.31 -6.71
CA THR A 206 21.30 -3.90 -7.77
C THR A 206 22.72 -3.29 -7.78
N ASP A 207 22.82 -1.97 -7.63
CA ASP A 207 24.11 -1.26 -7.55
C ASP A 207 24.88 -1.64 -6.28
N LEU A 208 24.19 -1.80 -5.15
CA LEU A 208 24.77 -2.30 -3.90
C LEU A 208 25.38 -3.70 -4.11
N ALA A 209 24.63 -4.62 -4.73
CA ALA A 209 25.10 -5.98 -4.98
C ALA A 209 26.27 -6.03 -5.97
N ALA A 210 26.23 -5.20 -7.03
CA ALA A 210 27.34 -5.05 -7.96
C ALA A 210 28.62 -4.55 -7.25
N ALA A 211 28.50 -3.50 -6.45
CA ALA A 211 29.62 -2.95 -5.68
C ALA A 211 30.16 -3.96 -4.65
N TRP A 212 29.28 -4.72 -3.99
CA TRP A 212 29.68 -5.79 -3.07
C TRP A 212 30.51 -6.85 -3.80
N LYS A 213 29.97 -7.40 -4.89
CA LYS A 213 30.64 -8.48 -5.64
C LYS A 213 31.96 -8.03 -6.27
N SER A 214 32.05 -6.78 -6.72
CA SER A 214 33.29 -6.22 -7.25
C SER A 214 34.36 -6.01 -6.17
N GLY A 215 33.98 -5.55 -4.97
CA GLY A 215 34.92 -5.34 -3.86
C GLY A 215 35.31 -6.63 -3.13
N HIS A 216 34.47 -7.65 -3.20
CA HIS A 216 34.61 -8.89 -2.44
C HIS A 216 34.31 -10.12 -3.34
N PRO A 217 35.16 -10.38 -4.36
CA PRO A 217 34.86 -11.39 -5.38
C PRO A 217 34.79 -12.82 -4.83
N SER A 218 35.52 -13.11 -3.76
CA SER A 218 35.53 -14.42 -3.09
C SER A 218 34.39 -14.59 -2.07
N SER A 219 33.74 -13.50 -1.65
CA SER A 219 32.69 -13.55 -0.64
C SER A 219 31.38 -14.11 -1.22
N PRO A 220 30.50 -14.64 -0.35
CA PRO A 220 29.14 -15.01 -0.75
C PRO A 220 28.39 -13.86 -1.43
N LEU A 221 27.43 -14.21 -2.27
CA LEU A 221 26.49 -13.22 -2.83
C LEU A 221 25.63 -12.63 -1.71
N LEU A 222 25.15 -11.40 -1.92
CA LEU A 222 24.13 -10.83 -1.03
C LEU A 222 22.86 -11.67 -1.11
N GLU A 223 22.26 -11.99 0.03
CA GLU A 223 20.92 -12.53 0.11
C GLU A 223 19.96 -11.36 0.32
N ILE A 224 19.10 -11.12 -0.67
CA ILE A 224 18.07 -10.10 -0.63
C ILE A 224 16.77 -10.81 -0.27
N GLY A 225 16.37 -10.66 0.99
CA GLY A 225 15.20 -11.25 1.61
C GLY A 225 13.91 -10.51 1.24
N ASN A 226 13.03 -10.31 2.23
CA ASN A 226 11.76 -9.63 2.00
C ASN A 226 12.00 -8.19 1.52
N ILE A 227 11.18 -7.76 0.55
CA ILE A 227 11.13 -6.38 0.06
C ILE A 227 9.71 -5.84 0.18
N SER A 228 8.76 -6.41 -0.56
CA SER A 228 7.34 -6.07 -0.55
C SER A 228 6.53 -7.13 -1.28
N LEU A 229 5.23 -7.13 -1.03
CA LEU A 229 4.26 -7.89 -1.82
C LEU A 229 3.98 -7.20 -3.17
N PRO A 230 3.42 -7.92 -4.16
CA PRO A 230 3.10 -7.38 -5.48
C PRO A 230 2.39 -6.02 -5.51
N TRP A 231 1.52 -5.75 -4.54
CA TRP A 231 0.77 -4.51 -4.44
C TRP A 231 1.21 -3.63 -3.26
N GLY A 232 2.28 -4.00 -2.57
CA GLY A 232 2.70 -3.34 -1.34
C GLY A 232 1.82 -3.71 -0.16
N GLY A 233 1.62 -2.77 0.74
CA GLY A 233 0.83 -2.98 1.95
C GLY A 233 1.52 -3.83 3.01
N ALA A 234 0.86 -3.98 4.15
CA ALA A 234 1.36 -4.62 5.35
C ALA A 234 2.00 -5.96 5.01
N PHE A 235 3.31 -6.06 5.16
CA PHE A 235 4.00 -7.32 5.14
C PHE A 235 3.77 -7.98 6.49
N ASP A 236 3.12 -9.14 6.52
CA ASP A 236 2.84 -9.88 7.75
C ASP A 236 3.66 -11.17 7.74
N ALA A 237 4.96 -11.12 8.05
CA ALA A 237 5.83 -12.31 7.97
C ALA A 237 5.29 -13.56 8.71
N LYS A 238 4.36 -13.40 9.66
CA LYS A 238 3.70 -14.48 10.42
C LYS A 238 2.38 -15.00 9.84
N GLY A 239 1.81 -14.31 8.83
CA GLY A 239 0.49 -14.65 8.28
C GLY A 239 -0.68 -14.28 9.21
N ASP A 240 -0.47 -13.36 10.15
CA ASP A 240 -1.47 -12.91 11.14
C ASP A 240 -2.03 -11.52 10.85
N TRP A 241 -1.74 -10.97 9.67
CA TRP A 241 -2.08 -9.62 9.22
C TRP A 241 -1.54 -8.47 10.07
N GLN A 242 -0.70 -8.76 11.07
CA GLN A 242 -0.04 -7.71 11.83
C GLN A 242 1.15 -7.20 11.02
N PRO A 243 1.19 -5.90 10.66
CA PRO A 243 2.33 -5.36 9.94
C PRO A 243 3.58 -5.52 10.79
N ASP A 244 4.56 -6.25 10.27
CA ASP A 244 5.84 -6.41 10.95
C ASP A 244 6.69 -5.13 10.85
N ASN A 245 6.56 -4.43 9.71
CA ASN A 245 7.26 -3.20 9.33
C ASN A 245 6.48 -2.42 8.27
N MET A 246 6.36 -1.11 8.48
CA MET A 246 5.71 -0.24 7.51
C MET A 246 6.54 0.04 6.25
N HIS A 247 7.86 -0.17 6.26
CA HIS A 247 8.70 0.15 5.09
C HIS A 247 8.53 -0.84 3.94
N HIS A 248 8.40 -2.13 4.28
CA HIS A 248 8.17 -3.17 3.29
C HIS A 248 6.85 -2.90 2.55
N ALA A 249 5.86 -2.30 3.21
CA ALA A 249 4.60 -1.93 2.59
C ALA A 249 4.71 -0.98 1.39
N TYR A 250 5.81 -0.24 1.31
CA TYR A 250 6.01 0.74 0.25
C TYR A 250 7.06 0.30 -0.78
N GLY A 251 7.64 -0.90 -0.65
CA GLY A 251 8.67 -1.37 -1.57
C GLY A 251 9.94 -0.52 -1.59
N ILE A 252 10.26 0.13 -0.46
CA ILE A 252 11.45 0.97 -0.30
C ILE A 252 12.48 0.38 0.67
N SER A 253 12.24 -0.82 1.19
CA SER A 253 13.14 -1.51 2.11
C SER A 253 13.35 -2.95 1.68
N ALA A 254 14.53 -3.47 1.98
CA ALA A 254 14.85 -4.88 1.81
C ALA A 254 15.56 -5.42 3.05
N ASP A 255 15.31 -6.67 3.36
CA ASP A 255 16.13 -7.44 4.28
C ASP A 255 17.38 -7.93 3.55
N ILE A 256 18.56 -7.69 4.12
CA ILE A 256 19.86 -8.04 3.56
C ILE A 256 20.59 -8.98 4.51
N GLY A 257 20.99 -10.13 3.99
CA GLY A 257 21.71 -11.18 4.70
C GLY A 257 22.79 -11.84 3.87
N GLY A 258 23.37 -12.90 4.43
CA GLY A 258 24.39 -13.74 3.81
C GLY A 258 25.36 -14.33 4.84
N GLY A 259 26.09 -15.37 4.45
CA GLY A 259 27.08 -16.05 5.29
C GLY A 259 28.39 -15.28 5.44
N PHE A 260 28.32 -14.03 5.93
CA PHE A 260 29.46 -13.13 6.05
C PHE A 260 30.17 -13.22 7.39
N THR A 261 31.50 -13.13 7.37
CA THR A 261 32.34 -12.89 8.55
C THR A 261 32.07 -11.50 9.15
N SER A 262 32.46 -11.26 10.41
CA SER A 262 32.30 -9.94 11.04
C SER A 262 33.02 -8.81 10.28
N GLU A 263 34.15 -9.09 9.64
CA GLU A 263 34.89 -8.12 8.81
C GLU A 263 34.11 -7.77 7.54
N GLU A 264 33.61 -8.78 6.83
CA GLU A 264 32.76 -8.60 5.65
C GLU A 264 31.47 -7.85 6.01
N ARG A 265 30.85 -8.16 7.15
CA ARG A 265 29.68 -7.42 7.67
C ARG A 265 30.00 -5.96 7.92
N ALA A 266 31.16 -5.66 8.53
CA ALA A 266 31.63 -4.29 8.71
C ALA A 266 31.81 -3.56 7.37
N ALA A 267 32.35 -4.22 6.36
CA ALA A 267 32.50 -3.67 5.01
C ALA A 267 31.13 -3.43 4.34
N LEU A 268 30.22 -4.39 4.44
CA LEU A 268 28.87 -4.34 3.88
C LEU A 268 28.05 -3.21 4.50
N VAL A 269 28.05 -3.05 5.82
CA VAL A 269 27.36 -1.93 6.51
C VAL A 269 27.85 -0.59 5.98
N ARG A 270 29.17 -0.40 5.85
CA ARG A 270 29.74 0.85 5.30
C ARG A 270 29.33 1.07 3.85
N LEU A 271 29.29 0.00 3.05
CA LEU A 271 28.86 0.06 1.67
C LEU A 271 27.39 0.50 1.59
N MET A 272 26.47 -0.19 2.25
CA MET A 272 25.04 0.15 2.28
C MET A 272 24.79 1.60 2.72
N CYS A 273 25.46 2.06 3.79
CA CYS A 273 25.30 3.43 4.28
C CYS A 273 25.76 4.51 3.29
N ARG A 274 26.78 4.21 2.47
CA ARG A 274 27.25 5.09 1.40
C ARG A 274 26.41 4.98 0.13
N SER A 275 25.86 3.80 -0.16
CA SER A 275 24.96 3.54 -1.30
C SER A 275 23.53 4.06 -1.11
N GLY A 276 23.32 5.03 -0.22
CA GLY A 276 22.02 5.68 -0.08
C GLY A 276 20.99 4.92 0.76
N PHE A 277 21.39 3.95 1.60
CA PHE A 277 20.47 3.28 2.53
C PHE A 277 20.59 3.82 3.96
N TYR A 278 19.48 3.79 4.69
CA TYR A 278 19.51 3.66 6.15
C TYR A 278 19.64 2.18 6.49
N VAL A 279 20.52 1.83 7.41
CA VAL A 279 20.81 0.43 7.76
C VAL A 279 20.50 0.20 9.22
N TYR A 280 19.71 -0.83 9.50
CA TYR A 280 19.37 -1.24 10.85
C TYR A 280 19.71 -2.71 11.07
N ASP A 281 20.31 -3.03 12.21
CA ASP A 281 20.28 -4.39 12.75
C ASP A 281 18.92 -4.62 13.43
N ARG A 282 18.23 -5.69 13.05
CA ARG A 282 16.97 -6.11 13.66
C ARG A 282 16.83 -7.63 13.66
N THR A 283 16.09 -8.13 14.65
CA THR A 283 15.61 -9.51 14.69
C THR A 283 14.15 -9.55 14.25
N GLU A 284 13.84 -10.29 13.20
CA GLU A 284 12.50 -10.50 12.67
C GLU A 284 12.20 -12.00 12.61
N SER A 285 11.13 -12.43 13.27
CA SER A 285 10.75 -13.86 13.35
C SER A 285 11.90 -14.77 13.81
N GLY A 286 12.77 -14.26 14.68
CA GLY A 286 13.94 -14.99 15.20
C GLY A 286 15.19 -14.93 14.31
N VAL A 287 15.10 -14.35 13.12
CA VAL A 287 16.22 -14.16 12.19
C VAL A 287 16.81 -12.76 12.37
N ARG A 288 18.11 -12.67 12.63
CA ARG A 288 18.83 -11.39 12.62
C ARG A 288 19.32 -11.07 11.22
N GLN A 289 18.97 -9.89 10.73
CA GLN A 289 19.28 -9.44 9.38
C GLN A 289 19.43 -7.92 9.34
N TYR A 290 20.00 -7.40 8.25
CA TYR A 290 20.02 -5.96 8.03
C TYR A 290 18.73 -5.52 7.37
N HIS A 291 18.05 -4.55 7.97
CA HIS A 291 16.94 -3.87 7.33
C HIS A 291 17.47 -2.61 6.64
N ALA A 292 17.51 -2.63 5.31
CA ALA A 292 18.04 -1.55 4.47
C ALA A 292 16.89 -0.75 3.85
N VAL A 293 16.75 0.52 4.25
CA VAL A 293 15.69 1.44 3.75
C VAL A 293 16.29 2.45 2.79
N HIS A 294 15.78 2.53 1.56
CA HIS A 294 16.25 3.46 0.54
C HIS A 294 15.98 4.93 0.96
N ARG A 295 17.05 5.71 1.14
CA ARG A 295 17.02 7.00 1.86
C ARG A 295 16.25 8.09 1.12
N GLU A 296 16.44 8.19 -0.18
CA GLU A 296 15.79 9.24 -0.99
C GLU A 296 14.29 9.02 -1.08
N GLU A 297 13.86 7.78 -1.27
CA GLU A 297 12.45 7.45 -1.30
C GLU A 297 11.79 7.57 0.08
N PHE A 298 12.46 7.16 1.15
CA PHE A 298 11.97 7.41 2.50
C PHE A 298 11.72 8.91 2.74
N ARG A 299 12.66 9.77 2.34
CA ARG A 299 12.51 11.23 2.46
C ARG A 299 11.37 11.76 1.60
N THR A 300 11.24 11.26 0.38
CA THR A 300 10.16 11.61 -0.54
C THR A 300 8.82 11.26 0.08
N LEU A 301 8.60 10.01 0.49
CA LEU A 301 7.38 9.57 1.17
C LEU A 301 7.10 10.41 2.43
N LYS A 302 8.14 10.76 3.19
CA LYS A 302 7.98 11.61 4.39
C LYS A 302 7.52 13.02 4.05
N GLN A 303 8.06 13.64 3.01
CA GLN A 303 7.66 14.98 2.53
C GLN A 303 6.20 14.99 2.06
N LEU A 304 5.74 13.87 1.53
CA LEU A 304 4.38 13.65 1.05
C LEU A 304 3.39 13.31 2.16
N ASN A 305 3.80 13.41 3.43
CA ASN A 305 3.01 13.01 4.60
C ASN A 305 2.55 11.55 4.60
N TRP A 306 3.25 10.65 3.89
CA TRP A 306 2.98 9.23 4.02
C TRP A 306 3.36 8.78 5.43
N PRO A 307 2.65 7.78 6.01
CA PRO A 307 2.89 7.34 7.38
C PRO A 307 4.16 6.46 7.50
N VAL A 308 5.24 6.83 6.81
CA VAL A 308 6.57 6.22 6.95
C VAL A 308 7.28 6.74 8.20
N ARG A 309 7.95 5.84 8.92
CA ARG A 309 8.82 6.13 10.07
C ARG A 309 9.98 5.15 10.09
N LEU A 310 11.21 5.54 10.41
CA LEU A 310 12.32 4.60 10.54
C LEU A 310 12.15 3.68 11.76
N PRO A 311 12.78 2.49 11.77
CA PRO A 311 12.83 1.64 12.96
C PRO A 311 13.43 2.39 14.16
N THR A 312 12.88 2.14 15.34
CA THR A 312 13.21 2.82 16.59
C THR A 312 13.94 1.89 17.55
N LYS A 313 14.62 2.48 18.54
CA LYS A 313 15.28 1.71 19.62
C LYS A 313 14.28 0.89 20.44
N ALA A 314 13.04 1.36 20.59
CA ALA A 314 11.98 0.64 21.30
C ALA A 314 11.62 -0.68 20.59
N GLU A 315 11.85 -0.75 19.28
CA GLU A 315 11.68 -1.96 18.46
C GLU A 315 12.97 -2.79 18.39
N GLY A 316 13.95 -2.49 19.24
CA GLY A 316 15.26 -3.17 19.29
C GLY A 316 16.23 -2.76 18.18
N ALA A 317 15.84 -1.87 17.27
CA ALA A 317 16.65 -1.51 16.11
C ALA A 317 17.88 -0.68 16.47
N VAL A 318 19.01 -0.96 15.81
CA VAL A 318 20.25 -0.17 15.92
C VAL A 318 20.56 0.47 14.58
N ASN A 319 20.60 1.80 14.52
CA ASN A 319 21.03 2.51 13.31
C ASN A 319 22.53 2.33 13.07
N CYS A 320 22.89 1.45 12.16
CA CYS A 320 24.26 1.07 11.87
C CYS A 320 25.04 2.19 11.15
N CYS A 321 24.36 3.05 10.39
CA CYS A 321 25.00 4.17 9.71
C CYS A 321 25.42 5.29 10.68
N ALA A 322 24.80 5.36 11.86
CA ALA A 322 25.15 6.32 12.91
C ALA A 322 26.11 5.72 13.96
N ALA A 323 26.35 4.40 13.94
CA ALA A 323 27.17 3.72 14.93
C ALA A 323 28.68 3.96 14.66
N LYS A 324 29.41 4.43 15.67
CA LYS A 324 30.87 4.64 15.56
C LYS A 324 31.61 3.30 15.69
N PRO A 325 32.62 3.01 14.85
CA PRO A 325 33.44 1.80 14.98
C PRO A 325 33.96 1.57 16.40
N GLY A 326 33.93 0.32 16.86
CA GLY A 326 34.35 -0.08 18.21
C GLY A 326 33.32 0.13 19.33
N THR A 327 32.24 0.88 19.09
CA THR A 327 31.16 1.05 20.08
C THR A 327 30.31 -0.21 20.25
N ALA A 328 29.56 -0.31 21.35
CA ALA A 328 28.58 -1.39 21.56
C ALA A 328 27.52 -1.44 20.44
N SER A 329 27.04 -0.29 19.97
CA SER A 329 26.11 -0.22 18.84
C SER A 329 26.73 -0.73 17.54
N TRP A 330 28.01 -0.42 17.29
CA TRP A 330 28.72 -0.93 16.11
C TRP A 330 28.92 -2.44 16.17
N ARG A 331 29.32 -2.98 17.32
CA ARG A 331 29.43 -4.42 17.54
C ARG A 331 28.12 -5.14 17.23
N LYS A 332 26.98 -4.63 17.69
CA LYS A 332 25.65 -5.18 17.32
C LYS A 332 25.45 -5.27 15.81
N CYS A 333 25.88 -4.25 15.06
CA CYS A 333 25.78 -4.21 13.61
C CYS A 333 26.73 -5.17 12.88
N VAL A 334 27.87 -5.55 13.44
CA VAL A 334 28.87 -6.39 12.74
C VAL A 334 28.95 -7.83 13.28
N ASP A 335 28.44 -8.07 14.49
CA ASP A 335 28.34 -9.38 15.14
C ASP A 335 26.91 -9.93 15.01
N LEU A 336 26.31 -9.75 13.83
CA LEU A 336 25.11 -10.47 13.48
C LEU A 336 25.49 -11.97 13.33
N PRO A 337 24.68 -12.91 13.85
CA PRO A 337 24.93 -14.34 13.73
C PRO A 337 24.86 -14.82 12.27
#